data_AF-B6W8Z1-F1
#
_entry.id   AF-B6W8Z1-F1
#
_cell.length_a   1.000
_cell.length_b   1.000
_cell.length_c   1.000
_cell.angle_alpha   90.00
_cell.angle_beta   90.00
_cell.angle_gamma   90.00
#
_symmetry.space_group_name_H-M   'P 1'
#
loop_
_entity.id
_entity.type
_entity.pdbx_description
1 polymer ?
#
loop_
_entity_poly.entity_id
_entity_poly.type
_entity_poly.pdbx_seq_one_letter_code
_entity_poly.pdbx_strand_id
1 'polypeptide(L)'
;MSEKKSVKSRVQNFGSFLSSMVMPNIAALIAWGFMAALFIPTGWLPNENFNKIVGPLLKYAIPMLIAYTGGNLVNPKMGGVVGVVALLGADWLQQENEV
;
A
#
# COMPACT_ATOMS: atom_id res chain seq x y z
N MET A 1 40.48 -2.08 -1.24
CA MET A 1 39.48 -3.14 -1.51
C MET A 1 38.41 -2.57 -2.42
N SER A 2 38.40 -2.93 -3.71
CA SER A 2 37.29 -2.61 -4.60
C SER A 2 36.17 -3.61 -4.33
N GLU A 3 35.29 -3.27 -3.40
CA GLU A 3 34.10 -4.05 -3.08
C GLU A 3 33.21 -4.11 -4.33
N LYS A 4 33.21 -5.25 -5.04
CA LYS A 4 32.16 -5.55 -6.01
C LYS A 4 30.86 -5.45 -5.23
N LYS A 5 30.06 -4.39 -5.42
CA LYS A 5 28.68 -4.33 -4.92
C LYS A 5 27.97 -5.59 -5.41
N SER A 6 27.98 -6.62 -4.57
CA SER A 6 27.45 -7.93 -4.89
C SER A 6 25.97 -7.73 -5.23
N VAL A 7 25.47 -8.46 -6.22
CA VAL A 7 24.03 -8.46 -6.57
C VAL A 7 23.18 -8.67 -5.30
N LYS A 8 23.68 -9.45 -4.34
CA LYS A 8 23.11 -9.61 -2.99
C LYS A 8 22.86 -8.28 -2.26
N SER A 9 23.84 -7.36 -2.26
CA SER A 9 23.72 -6.05 -1.60
C SER A 9 22.62 -5.20 -2.25
N ARG A 10 22.48 -5.23 -3.58
CA ARG A 10 21.39 -4.51 -4.27
C ARG A 10 20.02 -5.06 -3.91
N VAL A 11 19.85 -6.38 -3.89
CA VAL A 11 18.60 -7.04 -3.49
C VAL A 11 18.25 -6.71 -2.04
N GLN A 12 19.24 -6.73 -1.15
CA GLN A 12 19.04 -6.41 0.27
C GLN A 12 18.64 -4.95 0.51
N ASN A 13 19.26 -4.01 -0.21
CA ASN A 13 18.90 -2.60 -0.15
C ASN A 13 17.49 -2.35 -0.71
N PHE A 14 17.11 -3.03 -1.79
CA PHE A 14 15.76 -2.95 -2.36
C PHE A 14 14.70 -3.51 -1.40
N GLY A 15 14.97 -4.65 -0.75
CA GLY A 15 14.07 -5.22 0.26
C GLY A 15 13.91 -4.31 1.48
N SER A 16 15.00 -3.70 1.94
CA SER A 16 14.97 -2.74 3.07
C SER A 16 14.13 -1.52 2.73
N PHE A 17 14.22 -1.05 1.48
CA PHE A 17 13.41 0.07 0.96
C PHE A 17 11.92 -0.26 0.85
N LEU A 18 11.55 -1.45 0.37
CA LEU A 18 10.14 -1.88 0.37
C LEU A 18 9.59 -2.01 1.80
N SER A 19 10.40 -2.52 2.72
CA SER A 19 9.99 -2.66 4.13
C SER A 19 9.74 -1.31 4.79
N SER A 20 10.56 -0.29 4.48
CA SER A 20 10.35 1.08 5.00
C SER A 20 9.12 1.77 4.41
N MET A 21 8.57 1.32 3.28
CA MET A 21 7.27 1.79 2.78
C MET A 21 6.09 1.19 3.54
N VAL A 22 6.16 -0.09 3.88
CA VAL A 22 5.03 -0.84 4.47
C VAL A 22 4.96 -0.64 5.99
N MET A 23 6.10 -0.60 6.67
CA MET A 23 6.15 -0.59 8.14
C MET A 23 5.39 0.58 8.80
N PRO A 24 5.51 1.84 8.33
CA PRO A 24 4.75 2.96 8.89
C PRO A 24 3.23 2.83 8.68
N ASN A 25 2.82 2.03 7.70
CA ASN A 25 1.43 1.84 7.29
C ASN A 25 0.79 0.57 7.87
N ILE A 26 1.50 -0.19 8.72
CA ILE A 26 0.99 -1.42 9.34
C ILE A 26 -0.31 -1.18 10.12
N ALA A 27 -0.47 -0.01 10.76
CA ALA A 27 -1.70 0.32 11.48
C ALA A 27 -2.94 0.31 10.57
N ALA A 28 -2.82 0.74 9.31
CA ALA A 28 -3.92 0.72 8.34
C ALA A 28 -4.28 -0.72 7.91
N LEU A 29 -3.28 -1.59 7.75
CA LEU A 29 -3.49 -3.01 7.46
C LEU A 29 -4.18 -3.73 8.64
N ILE A 30 -3.78 -3.43 9.87
CA ILE A 30 -4.40 -4.00 11.08
C ILE A 30 -5.84 -3.50 11.21
N ALA A 31 -6.08 -2.20 11.02
CA ALA A 31 -7.43 -1.63 11.08
C ALA A 31 -8.36 -2.26 10.03
N TRP A 32 -7.89 -2.42 8.80
CA TRP A 32 -8.62 -3.15 7.77
C TRP A 32 -8.92 -4.59 8.18
N GLY A 33 -7.92 -5.34 8.67
CA GLY A 33 -8.10 -6.73 9.10
C GLY A 33 -9.11 -6.87 10.23
N PHE A 34 -9.11 -5.93 11.18
CA PHE A 34 -10.07 -5.89 12.28
C PHE A 34 -11.49 -5.56 11.79
N MET A 35 -11.64 -4.59 10.89
CA MET A 35 -12.95 -4.28 10.29
C MET A 35 -13.48 -5.44 9.44
N ALA A 36 -12.61 -6.12 8.71
CA ALA A 36 -13.00 -7.32 7.96
C ALA A 36 -13.47 -8.42 8.93
N ALA A 37 -12.72 -8.70 10.00
CA ALA A 37 -13.11 -9.70 10.99
C ALA A 37 -14.45 -9.39 11.69
N LEU A 38 -14.79 -8.11 11.87
CA LEU A 38 -16.04 -7.69 12.48
C LEU A 38 -17.23 -7.74 11.51
N PHE A 39 -17.12 -7.10 10.36
CA PHE A 39 -18.29 -6.70 9.57
C PHE A 39 -18.57 -7.54 8.33
N ILE A 40 -17.66 -8.44 7.95
CA ILE A 40 -17.95 -9.39 6.86
C ILE A 40 -19.09 -10.35 7.25
N PRO A 41 -19.77 -10.99 6.28
CA PRO A 41 -20.89 -11.89 6.57
C PRO A 41 -20.56 -13.04 7.53
N THR A 42 -19.29 -13.47 7.56
CA THR A 42 -18.75 -14.52 8.43
C THR A 42 -18.07 -13.97 9.69
N GLY A 43 -18.21 -12.67 9.98
CA GLY A 43 -17.55 -11.98 11.07
C GLY A 43 -18.30 -12.06 12.40
N TRP A 44 -17.76 -11.44 13.45
CA TRP A 44 -18.38 -11.42 14.77
C TRP A 44 -19.65 -10.54 14.84
N LEU A 45 -19.72 -9.46 14.05
CA LEU A 45 -20.82 -8.50 14.01
C LEU A 45 -21.16 -8.13 12.56
N PRO A 46 -21.79 -9.03 11.79
CA PRO A 46 -22.05 -8.81 10.37
C PRO A 46 -22.92 -7.57 10.14
N ASN A 47 -22.46 -6.66 9.28
CA ASN A 47 -23.19 -5.45 8.92
C ASN A 47 -22.95 -5.06 7.46
N GLU A 48 -24.03 -5.07 6.66
CA GLU A 48 -23.97 -4.82 5.22
C GLU A 48 -23.49 -3.41 4.85
N ASN A 49 -23.77 -2.41 5.68
CA ASN A 49 -23.36 -1.04 5.42
C ASN A 49 -21.86 -0.85 5.66
N PHE A 50 -21.31 -1.43 6.73
CA PHE A 50 -19.88 -1.37 7.02
C PHE A 50 -19.06 -2.28 6.10
N ASN A 51 -19.60 -3.43 5.71
CA ASN A 51 -18.93 -4.34 4.77
C ASN A 51 -18.60 -3.66 3.42
N LYS A 52 -19.46 -2.75 2.96
CA LYS A 52 -19.22 -1.96 1.72
C LYS A 52 -17.96 -1.10 1.79
N ILE A 53 -17.49 -0.73 2.98
CA ILE A 53 -16.30 0.12 3.17
C ILE A 53 -15.02 -0.72 3.23
N VAL A 54 -15.11 -1.98 3.69
CA VAL A 54 -13.96 -2.88 3.86
C VAL A 54 -13.25 -3.15 2.52
N GLY A 55 -14.01 -3.35 1.44
CA GLY A 55 -13.47 -3.60 0.10
C GLY A 55 -12.66 -2.42 -0.46
N PRO A 56 -13.24 -1.21 -0.56
CA PRO A 56 -12.54 -0.01 -0.99
C PRO A 56 -11.32 0.35 -0.14
N LEU A 57 -11.34 0.06 1.18
CA LEU A 57 -10.20 0.33 2.04
C LEU A 57 -8.96 -0.48 1.63
N LEU A 58 -9.16 -1.76 1.27
CA LEU A 58 -8.09 -2.62 0.78
C LEU A 58 -7.62 -2.22 -0.63
N LYS A 59 -8.58 -1.94 -1.52
CA LYS A 59 -8.30 -1.68 -2.95
C LYS A 59 -7.65 -0.33 -3.18
N TYR A 60 -8.02 0.70 -2.40
CA TYR A 60 -7.59 2.08 -2.64
C TYR A 60 -6.80 2.67 -1.48
N ALA A 61 -7.33 2.62 -0.26
CA ALA A 61 -6.76 3.38 0.85
C ALA A 61 -5.38 2.84 1.27
N ILE A 62 -5.24 1.53 1.45
CA ILE A 62 -3.96 0.91 1.83
C ILE A 62 -2.88 1.15 0.76
N PRO A 63 -3.12 0.86 -0.54
CA PRO A 63 -2.17 1.14 -1.61
C PRO A 63 -1.77 2.61 -1.68
N MET A 64 -2.72 3.53 -1.50
CA MET A 64 -2.47 4.97 -1.55
C MET A 64 -1.54 5.44 -0.42
N LEU A 65 -1.75 4.96 0.80
CA LEU A 65 -0.89 5.27 1.93
C LEU A 65 0.53 4.72 1.72
N ILE A 66 0.66 3.51 1.16
CA ILE A 66 1.96 2.92 0.83
C ILE A 66 2.65 3.73 -0.27
N ALA A 67 1.92 4.15 -1.31
CA ALA A 67 2.45 4.97 -2.40
C ALA A 67 2.90 6.36 -1.92
N TYR A 68 2.16 6.98 -1.00
CA TYR A 68 2.55 8.25 -0.38
C TYR A 68 3.86 8.11 0.41
N THR A 69 3.95 7.12 1.30
CA THR A 69 5.17 6.88 2.08
C THR A 69 6.35 6.55 1.18
N GLY A 70 6.13 5.71 0.15
CA GLY A 70 7.15 5.35 -0.82
C GLY A 70 7.66 6.51 -1.65
N GLY A 71 6.76 7.38 -2.11
CA GLY A 71 7.12 8.60 -2.81
C GLY A 71 7.90 9.57 -1.91
N ASN A 72 7.46 9.73 -0.65
CA ASN A 72 8.11 10.62 0.32
C ASN A 72 9.55 10.18 0.66
N LEU A 73 9.81 8.87 0.66
CA LEU A 73 11.15 8.31 0.85
C LEU A 73 12.12 8.63 -0.31
N VAL A 74 11.60 8.81 -1.53
CA VAL A 74 12.40 9.19 -2.70
C VAL A 74 12.62 10.71 -2.74
N ASN A 75 11.55 11.49 -2.53
CA ASN A 75 11.60 12.95 -2.50
C ASN A 75 10.68 13.50 -1.40
N PRO A 76 11.24 14.06 -0.32
CA PRO A 76 10.44 14.55 0.81
C PRO A 76 9.55 15.76 0.51
N LYS A 77 9.82 16.53 -0.57
CA LYS A 77 9.03 17.73 -0.89
C LYS A 77 7.74 17.41 -1.61
N MET A 78 7.83 16.58 -2.65
CA MET A 78 6.70 16.31 -3.57
C MET A 78 6.50 14.83 -3.87
N GLY A 79 7.43 13.97 -3.46
CA GLY A 79 7.45 12.58 -3.86
C GLY A 79 6.21 11.81 -3.39
N GLY A 80 5.71 12.09 -2.18
CA GLY A 80 4.51 11.41 -1.69
C GLY A 80 3.26 11.70 -2.52
N VAL A 81 3.06 12.95 -2.93
CA VAL A 81 1.92 13.33 -3.80
C VAL A 81 2.08 12.71 -5.19
N VAL A 82 3.28 12.74 -5.77
CA VAL A 82 3.57 12.12 -7.07
C VAL A 82 3.34 10.61 -7.01
N GLY A 83 3.69 9.95 -5.89
CA GLY A 83 3.45 8.53 -5.68
C GLY A 83 1.97 8.18 -5.66
N VAL A 84 1.15 8.97 -4.97
CA VAL A 84 -0.31 8.80 -4.95
C VAL A 84 -0.93 9.02 -6.33
N VAL A 85 -0.51 10.07 -7.04
CA VAL A 85 -1.01 10.37 -8.40
C VAL A 85 -0.62 9.26 -9.38
N ALA A 86 0.61 8.75 -9.29
CA ALA A 86 1.07 7.64 -10.12
C ALA A 86 0.29 6.36 -9.86
N LEU A 87 -0.01 6.05 -8.58
CA LEU A 87 -0.85 4.91 -8.22
C LEU A 87 -2.26 5.04 -8.79
N LEU A 88 -2.89 6.20 -8.62
CA LEU A 88 -4.24 6.45 -9.14
C LEU A 88 -4.27 6.36 -10.66
N GLY A 89 -3.25 6.90 -11.34
CA GLY A 89 -3.11 6.76 -12.79
C GLY A 89 -2.93 5.30 -13.23
N ALA A 90 -2.13 4.52 -12.51
CA ALA A 90 -1.93 3.10 -12.80
C ALA A 90 -3.20 2.27 -12.57
N ASP A 91 -3.92 2.52 -11.48
CA ASP A 91 -5.19 1.85 -11.20
C ASP A 91 -6.26 2.24 -12.24
N TRP A 92 -6.31 3.52 -12.63
CA TRP A 92 -7.21 3.99 -13.68
C TRP A 92 -6.93 3.33 -15.04
N LEU A 93 -5.65 3.23 -15.43
CA LEU A 93 -5.24 2.50 -16.64
C LEU A 93 -5.60 1.01 -16.57
N GLN A 94 -5.60 0.43 -15.38
CA GLN A 94 -6.00 -0.95 -15.19
C GLN A 94 -7.51 -1.13 -15.34
N GLN A 95 -8.32 -0.20 -14.84
CA GLN A 95 -9.77 -0.23 -15.03
C GLN A 95 -10.18 -0.13 -16.50
N GLU A 96 -9.43 0.60 -17.32
CA GLU A 96 -9.73 0.74 -18.76
C GLU A 96 -9.37 -0.51 -19.58
N ASN A 97 -8.47 -1.36 -19.11
CA ASN A 97 -8.12 -2.62 -19.79
C ASN A 97 -9.02 -3.80 -19.41
N GLU A 98 -9.94 -3.62 -18.45
CA GLU A 98 -10.92 -4.64 -18.02
C GLU A 98 -12.33 -4.41 -18.63
N VAL A 99 -12.45 -3.52 -19.62
CA VAL A 99 -13.67 -3.25 -20.42
C VAL A 99 -13.47 -3.62 -21.89
#